data_AF-A0A6G1GJM2-F1
#
_entry.id   AF-A0A6G1GJM2-F1
#
_cell.length_a   1.000
_cell.length_b   1.000
_cell.length_c   1.000
_cell.angle_alpha   90.00
_cell.angle_beta   90.00
_cell.angle_gamma   90.00
#
_symmetry.space_group_name_H-M   'P 1'
#
loop_
_entity.id
_entity.type
_entity.pdbx_description
1 polymer ?
#
loop_
_entity_poly.entity_id
_entity_poly.type
_entity_poly.pdbx_seq_one_letter_code
_entity_poly.pdbx_strand_id
1 'polypeptide(L)'
;MLRQREKISEAAEEKVRGSFDREHFLELQALFIVRRRLPFHIVTWPEYRALLISVNPIIKDQLISSDNTVRQHIRASYTHHREALREKLKHAKSMVHFSSDLWTSPK
;
A
#
# COMPACT_ATOMS: atom_id res chain seq x y z
N MET A 1 39.04 -15.40 5.79
CA MET A 1 37.98 -14.74 6.59
C MET A 1 37.09 -13.78 5.78
N LEU A 2 37.61 -13.00 4.81
CA LEU A 2 36.76 -12.09 3.99
C LEU A 2 35.62 -12.80 3.23
N ARG A 3 35.91 -13.89 2.49
CA ARG A 3 34.87 -14.65 1.76
C ARG A 3 33.76 -15.24 2.64
N GLN A 4 34.05 -15.51 3.92
CA GLN A 4 33.06 -16.03 4.86
C GLN A 4 32.12 -14.91 5.32
N ARG A 5 32.64 -13.69 5.51
CA ARG A 5 31.84 -12.51 5.84
C ARG A 5 30.98 -12.06 4.66
N GLU A 6 31.52 -12.10 3.45
CA GLU A 6 30.76 -11.80 2.21
C GLU A 6 29.59 -12.78 2.02
N LYS A 7 29.83 -14.09 2.18
CA LYS A 7 28.76 -15.09 2.10
C LYS A 7 27.70 -14.96 3.19
N ILE A 8 28.09 -14.56 4.41
CA ILE A 8 27.13 -14.32 5.51
C ILE A 8 26.32 -13.04 5.25
N SER A 9 26.94 -12.00 4.67
CA SER A 9 26.26 -10.77 4.23
C SER A 9 25.22 -11.07 3.16
N GLU A 10 25.62 -11.81 2.13
CA GLU A 10 24.78 -12.15 0.98
C GLU A 10 23.58 -13.02 1.39
N ALA A 11 23.80 -14.03 2.24
CA ALA A 11 22.72 -14.86 2.79
C ALA A 11 21.77 -14.08 3.73
N ALA A 12 22.29 -13.10 4.48
CA ALA A 12 21.47 -12.23 5.32
C ALA A 12 20.62 -11.29 4.46
N GLU A 13 21.19 -10.68 3.42
CA GLU A 13 20.47 -9.84 2.46
C GLU A 13 19.39 -10.62 1.71
N GLU A 14 19.66 -11.87 1.32
CA GLU A 14 18.71 -12.74 0.64
C GLU A 14 17.56 -13.16 1.57
N LYS A 15 17.85 -13.43 2.84
CA LYS A 15 16.82 -13.70 3.86
C LYS A 15 15.94 -12.47 4.12
N VAL A 16 16.52 -11.26 4.14
CA VAL A 16 15.75 -10.01 4.29
C VAL A 16 14.93 -9.71 3.03
N ARG A 17 15.47 -9.98 1.82
CA ARG A 17 14.72 -9.93 0.55
C ARG A 17 13.49 -10.84 0.58
N GLY A 18 13.67 -12.08 1.03
CA GLY A 18 12.57 -13.04 1.18
C GLY A 18 11.54 -12.65 2.25
N SER A 19 11.88 -11.75 3.18
CA SER A 19 10.98 -11.31 4.25
C SER A 19 10.08 -10.12 3.89
N PHE A 20 10.35 -9.42 2.77
CA PHE A 20 9.55 -8.28 2.39
C PHE A 20 8.24 -8.73 1.72
N ASP A 21 7.14 -8.61 2.46
CA ASP A 21 5.81 -8.80 1.93
C ASP A 21 5.38 -7.59 1.10
N ARG A 22 5.60 -7.69 -0.21
CA ARG A 22 5.27 -6.65 -1.16
C ARG A 22 3.77 -6.39 -1.23
N GLU A 23 2.93 -7.42 -1.16
CA GLU A 23 1.47 -7.25 -1.25
C GLU A 23 0.95 -6.47 -0.04
N HIS A 24 1.42 -6.84 1.16
CA HIS A 24 1.08 -6.12 2.38
C HIS A 24 1.57 -4.67 2.35
N PHE A 25 2.79 -4.42 1.86
CA PHE A 25 3.31 -3.07 1.69
C PHE A 25 2.41 -2.21 0.77
N LEU A 26 1.98 -2.75 -0.36
CA LEU A 26 1.13 -2.04 -1.31
C LEU A 26 -0.25 -1.70 -0.72
N GLU A 27 -0.82 -2.63 0.03
CA GLU A 27 -2.10 -2.42 0.73
C GLU A 27 -1.96 -1.31 1.79
N LEU A 28 -0.91 -1.36 2.62
CA LEU A 28 -0.63 -0.31 3.61
C LEU A 28 -0.37 1.05 2.95
N GLN A 29 0.34 1.09 1.82
CA GLN A 29 0.56 2.32 1.07
C GLN A 29 -0.76 2.89 0.53
N ALA A 30 -1.63 2.05 -0.04
CA ALA A 30 -2.95 2.49 -0.51
C ALA A 30 -3.79 3.07 0.65
N LEU A 31 -3.83 2.39 1.80
CA LEU A 31 -4.52 2.87 2.99
C LEU A 31 -3.95 4.20 3.49
N PHE A 32 -2.62 4.34 3.53
CA PHE A 32 -1.97 5.57 3.95
C PHE A 32 -2.36 6.75 3.05
N ILE A 33 -2.26 6.58 1.73
CA ILE A 33 -2.59 7.61 0.75
C ILE A 33 -4.06 8.03 0.87
N VAL A 34 -4.98 7.06 0.90
CA VAL A 34 -6.43 7.33 0.95
C VAL A 34 -6.83 7.94 2.29
N ARG A 35 -6.37 7.39 3.42
CA ARG A 35 -6.79 7.85 4.75
C ARG A 35 -6.21 9.22 5.13
N ARG A 36 -5.02 9.55 4.62
CA ARG A 36 -4.38 10.85 4.85
C ARG A 36 -4.64 11.86 3.74
N ARG A 37 -5.49 11.52 2.75
CA ARG A 37 -5.86 12.37 1.62
C ARG A 37 -4.62 12.92 0.88
N LEU A 38 -3.62 12.06 0.70
CA LEU A 38 -2.37 12.43 0.05
C LEU A 38 -2.53 12.39 -1.48
N PRO A 39 -1.78 13.21 -2.21
CA PRO A 39 -1.79 13.13 -3.67
C PRO A 39 -1.23 11.79 -4.15
N PHE A 40 -1.79 11.23 -5.23
CA PHE A 40 -1.32 9.93 -5.76
C PHE A 40 0.15 9.94 -6.20
N HIS A 41 0.66 11.10 -6.61
CA HIS A 41 2.05 11.26 -7.02
C HIS A 41 3.03 11.32 -5.82
N ILE A 42 2.57 11.18 -4.57
CA ILE A 42 3.47 11.05 -3.41
C ILE A 42 4.50 9.92 -3.57
N VAL A 43 4.14 8.86 -4.29
CA VAL A 43 5.07 7.74 -4.54
C VAL A 43 6.26 8.14 -5.41
N THR A 44 6.20 9.25 -6.13
CA THR A 44 7.32 9.77 -6.91
C THR A 44 8.14 10.80 -6.16
N TRP A 45 7.69 11.27 -4.99
CA TRP A 45 8.42 12.25 -4.19
C TRP A 45 9.76 11.68 -3.70
N PRO A 46 10.88 12.39 -3.94
CA PRO A 46 12.20 11.94 -3.48
C PRO A 46 12.27 11.71 -1.97
N GLU A 47 11.64 12.58 -1.18
CA GLU A 47 11.65 12.53 0.30
C GLU A 47 10.91 11.30 0.81
N TYR A 48 9.75 10.99 0.23
CA TYR A 48 8.98 9.81 0.58
C TYR A 48 9.76 8.52 0.24
N ARG A 49 10.40 8.49 -0.94
CA ARG A 49 11.26 7.38 -1.34
C ARG A 49 12.46 7.21 -0.43
N ALA A 50 13.14 8.31 -0.10
CA ALA A 50 14.29 8.31 0.80
C ALA A 50 13.91 7.79 2.19
N LEU A 51 12.75 8.19 2.70
CA LEU A 51 12.22 7.69 3.97
C LEU A 51 11.96 6.18 3.93
N LEU A 52 11.36 5.66 2.86
CA LEU A 52 11.11 4.22 2.73
C LEU A 52 12.42 3.43 2.60
N ILE A 53 13.35 3.92 1.79
CA ILE A 53 14.66 3.29 1.55
C ILE A 53 15.53 3.31 2.82
N SER A 54 15.44 4.36 3.66
CA SER A 54 16.20 4.42 4.92
C SER A 54 15.75 3.36 5.93
N VAL A 55 14.48 2.96 5.89
CA VAL A 55 13.95 1.87 6.72
C VAL A 55 14.37 0.51 6.16
N ASN A 56 14.29 0.32 4.85
CA ASN A 56 14.72 -0.92 4.21
C ASN A 56 15.26 -0.67 2.80
N PRO A 57 16.60 -0.67 2.60
CA PRO A 57 17.21 -0.38 1.30
C PRO A 57 16.83 -1.37 0.19
N ILE A 58 16.44 -2.59 0.56
CA ILE A 58 16.12 -3.68 -0.38
C ILE A 58 14.85 -3.40 -1.17
N ILE A 59 13.92 -2.61 -0.64
CA ILE A 59 12.65 -2.31 -1.31
C ILE A 59 12.81 -1.36 -2.49
N LYS A 60 14.00 -0.77 -2.70
CA LYS A 60 14.25 0.26 -3.72
C LYS A 60 13.72 -0.14 -5.09
N ASP A 61 13.98 -1.38 -5.50
CA ASP A 61 13.57 -1.92 -6.80
C ASP A 61 12.09 -2.35 -6.84
N GLN A 62 11.42 -2.39 -5.67
CA GLN A 62 10.03 -2.79 -5.52
C GLN A 62 9.06 -1.61 -5.34
N LEU A 63 9.58 -0.39 -5.16
CA LEU A 63 8.79 0.82 -5.01
C LEU A 63 8.01 1.15 -6.29
N ILE A 64 6.74 1.55 -6.14
CA ILE A 64 5.94 2.03 -7.27
C ILE A 64 6.53 3.34 -7.80
N SER A 65 6.75 3.41 -9.11
CA SER A 65 7.29 4.58 -9.82
C SER A 65 6.27 5.44 -10.55
N SER A 66 5.01 5.03 -10.60
CA SER A 66 3.95 5.75 -11.31
C SER A 66 2.71 5.96 -10.43
N ASP A 67 2.19 7.18 -10.50
CA ASP A 67 0.89 7.56 -9.97
C ASP A 67 -0.26 6.72 -10.57
N ASN A 68 -0.13 6.26 -11.83
CA ASN A 68 -1.11 5.40 -12.47
C ASN A 68 -1.16 4.02 -11.83
N THR A 69 0.01 3.45 -11.52
CA THR A 69 0.11 2.16 -10.83
C THR A 69 -0.49 2.25 -9.43
N VAL A 70 -0.24 3.34 -8.69
CA VAL A 70 -0.91 3.58 -7.39
C VAL A 70 -2.42 3.62 -7.53
N ARG A 71 -2.94 4.35 -8.52
CA ARG A 71 -4.39 4.38 -8.77
C ARG A 71 -4.96 3.00 -9.07
N GLN A 72 -4.25 2.16 -9.83
CA GLN A 72 -4.66 0.79 -10.09
C GLN A 72 -4.70 -0.05 -8.80
N HIS A 73 -3.67 0.05 -7.95
CA HIS A 73 -3.66 -0.65 -6.66
C HIS A 73 -4.78 -0.18 -5.73
N ILE A 74 -5.03 1.13 -5.63
CA ILE A 74 -6.14 1.67 -4.83
C ILE A 74 -7.48 1.15 -5.34
N ARG A 75 -7.69 1.08 -6.66
CA ARG A 75 -8.94 0.53 -7.24
C ARG A 75 -9.10 -0.96 -6.95
N ALA A 76 -8.02 -1.74 -7.02
CA ALA A 76 -8.03 -3.16 -6.68
C ALA A 76 -8.36 -3.36 -5.20
N SER A 77 -7.68 -2.63 -4.30
CA SER A 77 -7.94 -2.64 -2.85
C SER A 77 -9.39 -2.23 -2.54
N TYR A 78 -9.89 -1.16 -3.15
CA TYR A 78 -11.30 -0.76 -3.02
C TYR A 78 -12.27 -1.87 -3.43
N THR A 79 -12.01 -2.54 -4.56
CA THR A 79 -12.89 -3.60 -5.07
C THR A 79 -12.91 -4.78 -4.10
N HIS A 80 -11.74 -5.20 -3.63
CA HIS A 80 -11.60 -6.26 -2.63
C HIS A 80 -12.36 -5.95 -1.34
N HIS A 81 -12.14 -4.77 -0.75
CA HIS A 81 -12.82 -4.37 0.49
C HIS A 81 -14.33 -4.17 0.30
N ARG A 82 -14.75 -3.67 -0.85
CA ARG A 82 -16.18 -3.51 -1.19
C ARG A 82 -16.88 -4.86 -1.28
N GLU A 83 -16.26 -5.87 -1.87
CA GLU A 83 -16.80 -7.23 -1.95
C GLU A 83 -16.90 -7.86 -0.57
N ALA A 84 -15.85 -7.76 0.25
CA ALA A 84 -15.88 -8.22 1.63
C ALA A 84 -16.99 -7.51 2.45
N LEU A 85 -17.16 -6.20 2.26
CA LEU A 85 -18.23 -5.44 2.91
C LEU A 85 -19.62 -5.88 2.41
N ARG A 86 -19.78 -6.13 1.11
CA ARG A 86 -21.02 -6.63 0.52
C ARG A 86 -21.44 -7.95 1.15
N GLU A 87 -20.52 -8.89 1.30
CA GLU A 87 -20.82 -10.18 1.94
C GLU A 87 -21.19 -10.02 3.41
N LYS A 88 -20.51 -9.13 4.15
CA LYS A 88 -20.88 -8.81 5.53
C LYS A 88 -22.30 -8.22 5.63
N LEU A 89 -22.67 -7.32 4.72
CA LEU A 89 -23.98 -6.69 4.70
C LEU A 89 -25.11 -7.67 4.33
N LYS A 90 -24.86 -8.62 3.42
CA LYS A 90 -25.84 -9.67 3.08
C LYS A 90 -26.24 -10.54 4.27
N HIS A 91 -25.31 -10.76 5.20
CA HIS A 91 -25.52 -11.60 6.38
C HIS A 91 -25.79 -10.77 7.65
N ALA A 92 -26.06 -9.46 7.51
CA ALA A 92 -26.36 -8.61 8.64
C ALA A 92 -27.67 -9.03 9.31
N LYS A 93 -27.62 -9.34 10.60
CA LYS A 93 -28.80 -9.69 11.41
C LYS A 93 -29.61 -8.46 11.84
N SER A 94 -28.98 -7.29 11.85
CA SER A 94 -29.60 -6.01 12.20
C SER A 94 -30.20 -5.33 10.96
N MET A 95 -31.13 -4.40 11.18
CA MET A 95 -31.58 -3.50 10.11
C MET A 95 -30.41 -2.66 9.59
N VAL A 96 -30.29 -2.57 8.26
CA VAL A 96 -29.31 -1.72 7.60
C VAL A 96 -30.00 -0.40 7.24
N HIS A 97 -29.53 0.70 7.83
CA HIS A 97 -30.05 2.04 7.55
C HIS A 97 -29.12 2.77 6.57
N PHE A 98 -29.71 3.48 5.60
CA PHE A 98 -28.99 4.32 4.65
C PHE A 98 -29.30 5.79 4.92
N SER A 99 -28.27 6.63 4.98
CA SER A 99 -28.38 8.10 5.00
C SER A 99 -27.71 8.65 3.76
N SER A 100 -28.35 9.59 3.05
CA SER A 100 -27.75 10.28 1.91
C SER A 100 -27.43 11.71 2.30
N ASP A 101 -26.23 12.16 1.92
CA ASP A 101 -25.90 13.58 1.90
C ASP A 101 -26.42 14.17 0.57
N LEU A 102 -27.17 15.26 0.64
CA LEU A 102 -27.81 15.93 -0.52
C LEU A 102 -27.13 17.27 -0.85
N TRP A 103 -25.93 17.50 -0.33
CA TRP A 103 -25.17 18.71 -0.60
C TRP A 103 -24.82 18.86 -2.09
N THR A 104 -24.90 20.10 -2.60
CA THR A 104 -24.55 20.47 -3.98
C THR A 104 -23.54 21.62 -3.95
N SER A 105 -22.52 21.56 -4.82
CA SER A 105 -21.52 22.64 -4.93
C SER A 105 -22.15 23.91 -5.53
N PRO A 106 -21.79 25.10 -5.03
CA PRO A 106 -22.13 26.37 -5.67
C PRO A 106 -21.57 26.43 -7.09
N LYS A 107 -22.29 27.11 -8.00
CA LYS A 107 -21.81 27.43 -9.34
C LYS A 107 -20.75 28.52 -9.32
#